data_AF-A0AAE9KYJ9-F1
#
_entry.id   AF-A0AAE9KYJ9-F1
#
_cell.length_a   1.000
_cell.length_b   1.000
_cell.length_c   1.000
_cell.angle_alpha   90.00
_cell.angle_beta   90.00
_cell.angle_gamma   90.00
#
_symmetry.space_group_name_H-M   'P 1'
#
loop_
_entity.id
_entity.type
_entity.pdbx_description
1 polymer ?
#
loop_
_entity_poly.entity_id
_entity_poly.type
_entity_poly.pdbx_seq_one_letter_code
_entity_poly.pdbx_strand_id
1 'polypeptide(L)'
;MWLSKRLEDFFEKNGAGDLYYIISAAINSNDERYKKNYIEILSLASEGYGIFSSEGTSYSLNNDWDYPDQFNEVYCFIGYVETSSLSFDKYIEFISYMSDVYMDHHKNDVDQILYLISKIRERFKPFCSY
;
A
#
# COMPACT_ATOMS: atom_id res chain seq x y z
N MET A 1 -13.28 -12.18 -6.70
CA MET A 1 -12.17 -11.20 -6.62
C MET A 1 -12.55 -10.16 -5.56
N TRP A 2 -11.67 -9.87 -4.61
CA TRP A 2 -11.97 -9.04 -3.42
C TRP A 2 -11.81 -7.52 -3.67
N LEU A 3 -11.05 -7.15 -4.71
CA LEU A 3 -10.93 -5.79 -5.24
C LEU A 3 -12.27 -5.36 -5.86
N SER A 4 -13.14 -4.77 -5.04
CA SER A 4 -14.50 -4.38 -5.42
C SER A 4 -14.58 -2.92 -5.83
N LYS A 5 -15.59 -2.55 -6.65
CA LYS A 5 -15.85 -1.15 -7.01
C LYS A 5 -16.10 -0.27 -5.78
N ARG A 6 -16.68 -0.83 -4.70
CA ARG A 6 -16.87 -0.10 -3.44
C ARG A 6 -15.55 0.27 -2.77
N LEU A 7 -14.55 -0.61 -2.85
CA LEU A 7 -13.22 -0.34 -2.31
C LEU A 7 -12.50 0.72 -3.14
N GLU A 8 -12.55 0.61 -4.46
CA GLU A 8 -12.04 1.63 -5.39
C GLU A 8 -12.66 3.01 -5.13
N ASP A 9 -13.99 3.10 -5.10
CA ASP A 9 -14.72 4.34 -4.86
C ASP A 9 -14.36 4.97 -3.50
N PHE A 10 -14.07 4.15 -2.48
CA PHE A 10 -13.62 4.64 -1.17
C PHE A 10 -12.24 5.30 -1.27
N PHE A 11 -11.29 4.67 -1.97
CA PHE A 11 -9.95 5.24 -2.15
C PHE A 11 -9.99 6.52 -3.00
N GLU A 12 -10.72 6.51 -4.12
CA GLU A 12 -10.86 7.68 -5.00
C GLU A 12 -11.44 8.89 -4.25
N LYS A 13 -12.56 8.70 -3.53
CA LYS A 13 -13.25 9.79 -2.83
C LYS A 13 -12.44 10.40 -1.67
N ASN A 14 -11.48 9.65 -1.12
CA ASN A 14 -10.68 10.08 0.02
C ASN A 14 -9.24 10.43 -0.36
N GLY A 15 -8.94 10.56 -1.66
CA GLY A 15 -7.65 11.05 -2.16
C GLY A 15 -6.53 10.02 -2.17
N ALA A 16 -6.85 8.72 -2.19
CA ALA A 16 -5.89 7.62 -2.29
C ALA A 16 -6.07 6.80 -3.58
N GLY A 17 -6.70 7.37 -4.61
CA GLY A 17 -6.97 6.69 -5.88
C GLY A 17 -5.72 6.08 -6.52
N ASP A 18 -4.61 6.81 -6.55
CA ASP A 18 -3.35 6.32 -7.13
C ASP A 18 -2.79 5.12 -6.36
N LEU A 19 -2.82 5.16 -5.01
CA LEU A 19 -2.39 4.03 -4.19
C LEU A 19 -3.22 2.77 -4.50
N TYR A 20 -4.54 2.91 -4.61
CA TYR A 20 -5.41 1.79 -5.01
C TYR A 20 -5.08 1.30 -6.41
N TYR A 21 -4.88 2.20 -7.37
CA TYR A 21 -4.52 1.88 -8.73
C TYR A 21 -3.22 1.06 -8.79
N ILE A 22 -2.16 1.51 -8.10
CA ILE A 22 -0.87 0.82 -8.06
C ILE A 22 -1.01 -0.58 -7.45
N ILE A 23 -1.65 -0.70 -6.28
CA ILE A 23 -1.82 -1.99 -5.60
C ILE A 23 -2.67 -2.96 -6.44
N SER A 24 -3.78 -2.48 -7.00
CA SER A 24 -4.66 -3.29 -7.82
C SER A 24 -4.00 -3.71 -9.14
N ALA A 25 -3.20 -2.83 -9.75
CA ALA A 25 -2.42 -3.15 -10.94
C ALA A 25 -1.36 -4.23 -10.65
N ALA A 26 -0.65 -4.16 -9.52
CA ALA A 26 0.31 -5.19 -9.13
C ALA A 26 -0.36 -6.55 -8.88
N ILE A 27 -1.53 -6.58 -8.24
CA ILE A 27 -2.28 -7.82 -7.99
C ILE A 27 -2.78 -8.46 -9.28
N ASN A 28 -3.24 -7.64 -10.23
CA ASN A 28 -3.82 -8.10 -11.49
C ASN A 28 -2.81 -8.19 -12.64
N SER A 29 -1.52 -7.95 -12.38
CA SER A 29 -0.49 -7.97 -13.41
C SER A 29 -0.30 -9.37 -13.99
N ASN A 30 -0.14 -9.43 -15.31
CA ASN A 30 0.30 -10.63 -16.03
C ASN A 30 1.82 -10.71 -16.19
N ASP A 31 2.55 -9.65 -15.83
CA ASP A 31 4.01 -9.62 -15.82
C ASP A 31 4.51 -10.03 -14.43
N GLU A 32 5.09 -11.23 -14.33
CA GLU A 32 5.56 -11.83 -13.08
C GLU A 32 6.65 -10.99 -12.37
N ARG A 33 7.25 -10.00 -13.04
CA ARG A 33 8.18 -9.04 -12.38
C ARG A 33 7.48 -8.05 -11.47
N TYR A 34 6.23 -7.69 -11.80
CA TYR A 34 5.43 -6.69 -11.08
C TYR A 34 4.25 -7.32 -10.34
N LYS A 35 3.95 -8.57 -10.64
CA LYS A 35 2.86 -9.30 -10.00
C LYS A 35 3.17 -9.53 -8.53
N LYS A 36 2.26 -9.10 -7.66
CA LYS A 36 2.37 -9.24 -6.20
C LYS A 36 1.05 -9.69 -5.64
N ASN A 37 1.07 -10.70 -4.78
CA ASN A 37 -0.12 -11.00 -3.97
C ASN A 37 -0.21 -10.00 -2.80
N TYR A 38 -1.40 -9.84 -2.23
CA TYR A 38 -1.63 -8.81 -1.21
C TYR A 38 -0.80 -9.00 0.07
N ILE A 39 -0.59 -10.25 0.50
CA ILE A 39 0.24 -10.56 1.68
C ILE A 39 1.69 -10.14 1.44
N GLU A 40 2.21 -10.37 0.24
CA GLU A 40 3.56 -9.93 -0.14
C GLU A 40 3.70 -8.40 -0.12
N ILE A 41 2.67 -7.67 -0.60
CA ILE A 41 2.63 -6.21 -0.52
C ILE A 41 2.70 -5.74 0.93
N LEU A 42 1.90 -6.35 1.83
CA LEU A 42 1.95 -6.02 3.26
C LEU A 42 3.30 -6.40 3.90
N SER A 43 3.91 -7.51 3.48
CA SER A 43 5.24 -7.93 3.96
C SER A 43 6.28 -6.87 3.62
N LEU A 44 6.34 -6.41 2.37
CA LEU A 44 7.24 -5.35 1.93
C LEU A 44 6.97 -4.05 2.67
N ALA A 45 5.70 -3.65 2.80
CA ALA A 45 5.32 -2.46 3.54
C ALA A 45 5.74 -2.53 5.02
N SER A 46 5.64 -3.71 5.65
CA SER A 46 6.10 -3.93 7.03
C SER A 46 7.61 -3.78 7.19
N GLU A 47 8.35 -3.94 6.10
CA GLU A 47 9.79 -3.72 6.01
C GLU A 47 10.15 -2.32 5.51
N GLY A 48 9.17 -1.46 5.23
CA GLY A 48 9.38 -0.08 4.79
C GLY A 48 9.60 0.07 3.28
N TYR A 49 9.23 -0.93 2.49
CA TYR A 49 9.33 -0.93 1.03
C TYR A 49 7.96 -0.84 0.38
N GLY A 50 7.84 0.03 -0.62
CA GLY A 50 6.72 0.06 -1.54
C GLY A 50 6.83 -1.00 -2.61
N ILE A 51 6.10 -0.81 -3.71
CA ILE A 51 6.08 -1.76 -4.84
C ILE A 51 6.05 -1.02 -6.17
N PHE A 52 6.47 -1.72 -7.21
CA PHE A 52 6.23 -1.37 -8.61
C PHE A 52 5.10 -2.25 -9.16
N SER A 53 4.10 -1.63 -9.77
CA SER A 53 3.03 -2.33 -10.51
C SER A 53 3.31 -2.38 -12.01
N SER A 54 4.17 -1.49 -12.50
CA SER A 54 4.78 -1.54 -13.82
C SER A 54 6.05 -0.69 -13.81
N GLU A 55 6.76 -0.68 -14.94
CA GLU A 55 7.78 0.32 -15.19
C GLU A 55 7.16 1.73 -15.07
N GLY A 56 7.80 2.61 -14.28
CA GLY A 56 7.33 3.97 -14.01
C GLY A 56 6.08 4.11 -13.14
N THR A 57 5.52 3.02 -12.60
CA THR A 57 4.31 3.04 -11.76
C THR A 57 4.57 2.34 -10.43
N SER A 58 4.58 3.10 -9.34
CA SER A 58 4.93 2.60 -8.00
C SER A 58 4.38 3.49 -6.90
N TYR A 59 4.36 2.97 -5.68
CA TYR A 59 4.39 3.82 -4.49
C TYR A 59 5.68 3.53 -3.72
N SER A 60 6.21 4.53 -3.02
CA SER A 60 7.43 4.39 -2.22
C SER A 60 7.15 4.55 -0.73
N LEU A 61 7.97 3.86 0.07
CA LEU A 61 8.04 3.95 1.52
C LEU A 61 9.46 4.33 1.96
N ASN A 62 9.68 4.49 3.25
CA ASN A 62 10.89 5.10 3.80
C ASN A 62 12.20 4.43 3.36
N ASN A 63 12.22 3.10 3.15
CA ASN A 63 13.43 2.38 2.74
C ASN A 63 13.67 2.38 1.22
N ASP A 64 12.75 2.95 0.42
CA ASP A 64 12.97 3.17 -1.01
C ASP A 64 13.78 4.45 -1.29
N TRP A 65 14.03 5.26 -0.25
CA TRP A 65 14.74 6.54 -0.36
C TRP A 65 16.17 6.44 0.13
N ASP A 66 17.09 7.16 -0.52
CA ASP A 66 18.51 7.23 -0.13
C ASP A 66 18.72 7.76 1.29
N TYR A 67 17.81 8.63 1.75
CA TYR A 67 17.78 9.23 3.08
C TYR A 67 16.44 8.92 3.76
N PRO A 68 16.27 7.73 4.38
CA PRO A 68 15.00 7.33 5.00
C PRO A 68 14.51 8.27 6.10
N ASP A 69 15.41 9.04 6.72
CA ASP A 69 15.14 10.06 7.71
C ASP A 69 14.48 11.33 7.13
N GLN A 70 14.57 11.53 5.81
CA GLN A 70 13.91 12.62 5.10
C GLN A 70 12.52 12.23 4.57
N PHE A 71 12.15 10.95 4.70
CA PHE A 71 10.85 10.46 4.25
C PHE A 71 9.74 10.89 5.21
N ASN A 72 8.78 11.67 4.69
CA ASN A 72 7.72 12.31 5.48
C ASN A 72 6.30 12.00 4.99
N GLU A 73 6.13 11.42 3.81
CA GLU A 73 4.84 11.03 3.22
C GLU A 73 5.01 9.80 2.33
N VAL A 74 3.93 9.05 2.09
CA VAL A 74 3.90 7.97 1.10
C VAL A 74 3.65 8.56 -0.28
N TYR A 75 4.61 8.39 -1.19
CA TYR A 75 4.54 8.98 -2.53
C TYR A 75 4.09 7.95 -3.56
N CYS A 76 3.16 8.36 -4.43
CA CYS A 76 2.69 7.58 -5.57
C CYS A 76 3.25 8.18 -6.87
N PHE A 77 3.74 7.30 -7.74
CA PHE A 77 4.32 7.64 -9.04
C PHE A 77 3.57 6.92 -10.14
N ILE A 78 3.18 7.65 -11.18
CA ILE A 78 2.57 7.10 -12.39
C ILE A 78 3.29 7.73 -13.59
N GLY A 79 3.85 6.88 -14.46
CA GLY A 79 4.63 7.34 -15.61
C GLY A 79 5.89 8.12 -15.23
N TYR A 80 6.57 7.72 -14.15
CA TYR A 80 7.79 8.37 -13.61
C TYR A 80 7.58 9.76 -12.99
N VAL A 81 6.34 10.18 -12.80
CA VAL A 81 5.99 11.46 -12.19
C VAL A 81 5.27 11.18 -10.89
N GLU A 82 5.65 11.90 -9.83
CA GLU A 82 4.89 11.91 -8.58
C GLU A 82 3.49 12.49 -8.87
N THR A 83 2.45 11.70 -8.64
CA THR A 83 1.05 12.09 -8.91
C THR A 83 0.28 12.43 -7.66
N SER A 84 0.64 11.82 -6.53
CA SER A 84 0.04 12.10 -5.23
C SER A 84 0.93 11.66 -4.07
N SER A 85 0.64 12.23 -2.90
CA SER A 85 1.23 11.82 -1.63
C SER A 85 0.16 11.62 -0.56
N LEU A 86 0.46 10.79 0.44
CA LEU A 86 -0.40 10.48 1.57
C LEU A 86 0.38 10.62 2.88
N SER A 87 -0.23 11.22 3.89
CA SER A 87 0.31 11.11 5.24
C SER A 87 0.32 9.65 5.70
N PHE A 88 1.21 9.32 6.65
CA PHE A 88 1.29 7.96 7.21
C PHE A 88 -0.01 7.51 7.87
N ASP A 89 -0.71 8.43 8.53
CA ASP A 89 -2.01 8.16 9.16
C ASP A 89 -3.03 7.72 8.11
N LYS A 90 -3.11 8.44 6.98
CA LYS A 90 -3.97 8.07 5.86
C LYS A 90 -3.53 6.74 5.25
N TYR A 91 -2.23 6.55 5.00
CA TYR A 91 -1.72 5.30 4.46
C TYR A 91 -2.13 4.09 5.31
N ILE A 92 -1.94 4.17 6.64
CA ILE A 92 -2.33 3.12 7.58
C ILE A 92 -3.85 2.89 7.56
N GLU A 93 -4.65 3.96 7.52
CA GLU A 93 -6.11 3.87 7.41
C GLU A 93 -6.53 3.08 6.16
N PHE A 94 -6.00 3.47 4.99
CA PHE A 94 -6.32 2.83 3.72
C PHE A 94 -5.88 1.37 3.64
N ILE A 95 -4.65 1.08 4.06
CA ILE A 95 -4.13 -0.28 4.08
C ILE A 95 -4.90 -1.16 5.08
N SER A 96 -5.31 -0.61 6.23
CA SER A 96 -6.15 -1.33 7.19
C SER A 96 -7.52 -1.64 6.60
N TYR A 97 -8.18 -0.66 5.98
CA TYR A 97 -9.50 -0.88 5.36
C TYR A 97 -9.43 -1.88 4.20
N MET A 98 -8.41 -1.80 3.36
CA MET A 98 -8.16 -2.76 2.30
C MET A 98 -7.92 -4.18 2.86
N SER A 99 -7.21 -4.28 3.99
CA SER A 99 -6.98 -5.55 4.70
C SER A 99 -8.27 -6.14 5.27
N ASP A 100 -9.15 -5.31 5.83
CA ASP A 100 -10.46 -5.77 6.32
C ASP A 100 -11.27 -6.40 5.18
N VAL A 101 -11.34 -5.72 4.03
CA VAL A 101 -11.99 -6.27 2.83
C VAL A 101 -11.32 -7.55 2.34
N TYR A 102 -9.98 -7.61 2.34
CA TYR A 102 -9.25 -8.82 1.95
C TYR A 102 -9.57 -10.02 2.85
N MET A 103 -9.54 -9.82 4.18
CA MET A 103 -9.82 -10.84 5.19
C MET A 103 -11.25 -11.36 5.15
N ASP A 104 -12.20 -10.58 4.63
CA ASP A 104 -13.56 -11.05 4.37
C ASP A 104 -13.65 -12.13 3.31
N HIS A 105 -12.70 -12.16 2.38
CA HIS A 105 -12.61 -13.17 1.33
C HIS A 105 -11.58 -14.27 1.63
N HIS A 106 -10.64 -14.06 2.56
CA HIS A 106 -9.52 -14.97 2.84
C HIS A 106 -9.40 -15.25 4.34
N LYS A 107 -10.35 -16.00 4.89
CA LYS A 107 -10.46 -16.24 6.35
C LYS A 107 -9.27 -17.00 6.94
N ASN A 108 -8.49 -17.72 6.13
CA ASN A 108 -7.29 -18.43 6.57
C ASN A 108 -6.08 -17.50 6.79
N ASP A 109 -6.11 -16.30 6.22
CA ASP A 109 -4.96 -15.38 6.22
C ASP A 109 -5.06 -14.32 7.34
N VAL A 110 -6.15 -14.31 8.11
CA VAL A 110 -6.50 -13.28 9.10
C VAL A 110 -5.36 -13.00 10.08
N ASP A 111 -4.81 -14.03 10.73
CA ASP A 111 -3.75 -13.86 11.72
C ASP A 111 -2.48 -13.25 11.12
N GLN A 112 -2.14 -13.67 9.89
CA GLN A 112 -0.99 -13.14 9.17
C GLN A 112 -1.20 -11.68 8.77
N ILE A 113 -2.38 -11.33 8.26
CA ILE A 113 -2.73 -9.96 7.90
C ILE A 113 -2.67 -9.04 9.13
N LEU A 114 -3.29 -9.45 10.25
CA LEU A 114 -3.28 -8.66 11.48
C LEU A 114 -1.87 -8.44 12.02
N TYR A 115 -1.02 -9.47 11.96
CA TYR A 115 0.40 -9.36 12.32
C TYR A 115 1.19 -8.40 11.42
N LEU A 116 0.98 -8.45 10.11
CA LEU A 116 1.66 -7.55 9.18
C LEU A 116 1.19 -6.10 9.35
N ILE A 117 -0.10 -5.89 9.57
CA ILE A 117 -0.67 -4.57 9.85
C ILE A 117 -0.13 -4.00 11.16
N SER A 118 0.02 -4.81 12.21
CA SER A 118 0.63 -4.32 13.45
C SER A 118 2.06 -3.88 13.23
N LYS A 119 2.86 -4.64 12.45
CA LYS A 119 4.23 -4.24 12.09
C LYS A 119 4.29 -2.94 11.29
N ILE A 120 3.41 -2.76 10.31
CA ILE A 120 3.32 -1.52 9.51
C ILE A 120 3.03 -0.34 10.45
N ARG A 121 2.05 -0.49 11.36
CA ARG A 121 1.72 0.53 12.35
C ARG A 121 2.89 0.85 13.26
N GLU A 122 3.58 -0.16 13.79
CA GLU A 122 4.75 0.03 14.64
C GLU A 122 5.88 0.76 13.92
N ARG A 123 6.15 0.40 12.67
CA ARG A 123 7.17 1.04 11.83
C ARG A 123 6.89 2.52 11.62
N PHE A 124 5.65 2.86 11.26
CA PHE A 124 5.31 4.23 10.88
C PHE A 124 4.83 5.08 12.06
N LYS A 125 4.70 4.50 13.26
CA LYS A 125 4.34 5.19 14.50
C LYS A 125 5.14 6.49 14.75
N PRO A 126 6.47 6.56 14.51
CA PRO A 126 7.23 7.79 14.72
C PRO A 126 6.86 8.94 13.77
N PHE A 127 6.20 8.64 12.65
CA PHE A 127 5.84 9.61 11.60
C PHE A 127 4.36 10.02 11.64
N CYS A 128 3.55 9.36 12.46
CA CYS A 128 2.13 9.68 12.68
C CYS A 128 1.97 10.90 13.58
N SER A 129 0.99 11.76 13.29
CA SER A 129 0.68 12.92 14.13
C SER A 129 -0.29 12.52 15.26
N TYR A 130 0.12 12.69 16.52
CA TYR A 130 -0.74 12.52 17.70
C TYR A 130 -1.41 13.82 18.13
#